data_AF-Q1ERH1-F1
#
_entry.id   AF-Q1ERH1-F1
#
_cell.length_a   1.000
_cell.length_b   1.000
_cell.length_c   1.000
_cell.angle_alpha   90.00
_cell.angle_beta   90.00
_cell.angle_gamma   90.00
#
_symmetry.space_group_name_H-M   'P 1'
#
loop_
_entity.id
_entity.type
_entity.pdbx_description
1 polymer ?
#
loop_
_entity_poly.entity_id
_entity_poly.type
_entity_poly.pdbx_seq_one_letter_code
_entity_poly.pdbx_strand_id
1 'polypeptide(L)'
;DGPVIQAAATRALARGTNFDAIISMLREVLPELSCPVALFTYYNPILKRGVEKFMSTIQNVGAHGLVVPDVPLEETQILRSEAAKHNIELVLLTTPTTPTERMKAIVEASEGFVYLVSSIGVTGARTSVSARVQSLLQEIKGATDKPVAVGFGISKPEHVKQVSGWGADGVI
;
A
#
# COMPACT_ATOMS: atom_id res chain seq x y z
N ASP A 1 2.93 11.27 0.38
CA ASP A 1 4.23 11.15 -0.31
C ASP A 1 5.25 12.18 0.13
N GLY A 2 6.52 11.79 0.28
CA GLY A 2 7.64 12.73 0.45
C GLY A 2 8.23 13.19 -0.89
N PRO A 3 9.31 14.00 -0.86
CA PRO A 3 9.80 14.76 -2.02
C PRO A 3 10.27 13.88 -3.18
N VAL A 4 10.79 12.68 -2.88
CA VAL A 4 11.26 11.73 -3.92
C VAL A 4 10.09 11.23 -4.78
N ILE A 5 9.01 10.79 -4.14
CA ILE A 5 7.82 10.27 -4.83
C ILE A 5 7.06 11.42 -5.51
N GLN A 6 6.97 12.59 -4.87
CA GLN A 6 6.39 13.79 -5.50
C GLN A 6 7.13 14.19 -6.79
N ALA A 7 8.47 14.15 -6.78
CA ALA A 7 9.26 14.43 -7.97
C ALA A 7 9.06 13.37 -9.07
N ALA A 8 8.90 12.09 -8.71
CA ALA A 8 8.58 11.03 -9.64
C ALA A 8 7.21 11.23 -10.30
N ALA A 9 6.18 11.54 -9.51
CA ALA A 9 4.84 11.86 -10.02
C ALA A 9 4.86 13.06 -10.97
N THR A 10 5.60 14.12 -10.61
CA THR A 10 5.76 15.31 -11.47
C THR A 10 6.39 14.96 -12.82
N ARG A 11 7.46 14.14 -12.84
CA ARG A 11 8.10 13.70 -14.08
C ARG A 11 7.18 12.85 -14.95
N ALA A 12 6.38 11.97 -14.35
CA ALA A 12 5.43 11.12 -15.07
C ALA A 12 4.32 11.98 -15.71
N LEU A 13 3.73 12.89 -14.95
CA LEU A 13 2.69 13.80 -15.44
C LEU A 13 3.21 14.72 -16.56
N ALA A 14 4.44 15.24 -16.43
CA ALA A 14 5.07 16.04 -17.48
C ALA A 14 5.29 15.27 -18.80
N ARG A 15 5.34 13.93 -18.75
CA ARG A 15 5.40 13.04 -19.92
C ARG A 15 4.03 12.55 -20.39
N GLY A 16 2.94 13.07 -19.81
CA GLY A 16 1.58 12.72 -20.21
C GLY A 16 1.07 11.39 -19.66
N THR A 17 1.76 10.79 -18.66
CA THR A 17 1.28 9.57 -18.01
C THR A 17 -0.11 9.79 -17.42
N ASN A 18 -1.03 8.90 -17.77
CA ASN A 18 -2.40 8.89 -17.28
C ASN A 18 -2.84 7.45 -17.03
N PHE A 19 -4.03 7.26 -16.45
CA PHE A 19 -4.53 5.93 -16.11
C PHE A 19 -4.61 4.99 -17.31
N ASP A 20 -5.09 5.44 -18.48
CA ASP A 20 -5.23 4.55 -19.64
C ASP A 20 -3.86 4.12 -20.18
N ALA A 21 -2.85 5.00 -20.08
CA ALA A 21 -1.46 4.65 -20.38
C ALA A 21 -0.90 3.63 -19.38
N ILE A 22 -1.23 3.74 -18.09
CA ILE A 22 -0.83 2.76 -17.06
C ILE A 22 -1.48 1.40 -17.33
N ILE A 23 -2.79 1.36 -17.62
CA ILE A 23 -3.48 0.11 -17.96
C ILE A 23 -2.90 -0.54 -19.22
N SER A 24 -2.57 0.26 -20.23
CA SER A 24 -1.93 -0.24 -21.46
C SER A 24 -0.57 -0.88 -21.15
N MET A 25 0.27 -0.20 -20.36
CA MET A 25 1.55 -0.75 -19.91
C MET A 25 1.38 -2.04 -19.09
N LEU A 26 0.41 -2.08 -18.16
CA LEU A 26 0.17 -3.28 -17.35
C LEU A 26 -0.25 -4.49 -18.19
N ARG A 27 -0.98 -4.30 -19.29
CA ARG A 27 -1.33 -5.41 -20.22
C ARG A 27 -0.10 -6.05 -20.85
N GLU A 28 0.94 -5.27 -21.09
CA GLU A 28 2.19 -5.74 -21.69
C GLU A 28 3.10 -6.37 -20.63
N VAL A 29 3.19 -5.77 -19.45
CA VAL A 29 4.16 -6.15 -18.41
C VAL A 29 3.66 -7.32 -17.55
N LEU A 30 2.38 -7.37 -17.19
CA LEU A 30 1.88 -8.41 -16.27
C LEU A 30 2.12 -9.85 -16.73
N PRO A 31 1.97 -10.21 -18.02
CA PRO A 31 2.31 -11.54 -18.51
C PRO A 31 3.79 -11.94 -18.32
N GLU A 32 4.69 -10.97 -18.18
CA GLU A 32 6.12 -11.19 -17.97
C GLU A 32 6.49 -11.33 -16.48
N LEU A 33 5.56 -10.99 -15.58
CA LEU A 33 5.79 -11.03 -14.15
C LEU A 33 5.30 -12.34 -13.54
N SER A 34 6.13 -12.96 -12.71
CA SER A 34 5.76 -14.13 -11.91
C SER A 34 5.19 -13.77 -10.53
N CYS A 35 5.11 -12.48 -10.21
CA CYS A 35 4.65 -11.97 -8.91
C CYS A 35 3.34 -11.18 -9.04
N PRO A 36 2.51 -11.16 -7.98
CA PRO A 36 1.31 -10.33 -7.95
C PRO A 36 1.69 -8.85 -7.96
N VAL A 37 0.85 -8.04 -8.60
CA VAL A 37 1.02 -6.58 -8.67
C VAL A 37 -0.09 -5.89 -7.89
N ALA A 38 0.31 -5.00 -6.98
CA ALA A 38 -0.59 -4.08 -6.30
C ALA A 38 -0.42 -2.66 -6.84
N LEU A 39 -1.54 -1.98 -7.09
CA LEU A 39 -1.54 -0.58 -7.50
C LEU A 39 -1.55 0.34 -6.28
N PHE A 40 -0.76 1.41 -6.33
CA PHE A 40 -0.73 2.45 -5.32
C PHE A 40 -1.22 3.76 -5.96
N THR A 41 -2.38 4.27 -5.55
CA THR A 41 -2.97 5.49 -6.11
C THR A 41 -3.74 6.27 -5.07
N TYR A 42 -3.89 7.58 -5.28
CA TYR A 42 -4.85 8.40 -4.56
C TYR A 42 -6.29 8.10 -4.99
N TYR A 43 -7.27 8.52 -4.20
CA TYR A 43 -8.69 8.21 -4.43
C TYR A 43 -9.31 8.97 -5.60
N ASN A 44 -8.85 10.21 -5.87
CA ASN A 44 -9.45 11.06 -6.90
C ASN A 44 -9.48 10.43 -8.33
N PRO A 45 -8.41 9.78 -8.83
CA PRO A 45 -8.46 9.01 -10.08
C PRO A 45 -9.52 7.91 -10.11
N ILE A 46 -9.76 7.25 -8.97
CA ILE A 46 -10.78 6.19 -8.82
C ILE A 46 -12.17 6.83 -8.92
N LEU A 47 -12.42 7.89 -8.14
CA LEU A 47 -13.68 8.62 -8.15
C LEU A 47 -14.04 9.15 -9.53
N LYS A 48 -13.09 9.76 -10.23
CA LYS A 48 -13.32 10.34 -11.58
C LYS A 48 -13.79 9.29 -12.61
N ARG A 49 -13.44 8.01 -12.41
CA ARG A 49 -13.84 6.91 -13.29
C ARG A 49 -15.08 6.16 -12.83
N GLY A 50 -15.47 6.33 -11.57
CA GLY A 50 -16.41 5.47 -10.88
C GLY A 50 -15.70 4.26 -10.28
N VAL A 51 -15.98 3.96 -9.01
CA VAL A 51 -15.29 2.92 -8.23
C VAL A 51 -15.42 1.55 -8.89
N GLU A 52 -16.64 1.13 -9.23
CA GLU A 52 -16.90 -0.15 -9.90
C GLU A 52 -16.11 -0.29 -11.21
N LYS A 53 -16.20 0.72 -12.09
CA LYS A 53 -15.48 0.72 -13.37
C LYS A 53 -13.97 0.67 -13.18
N PHE A 54 -13.44 1.37 -12.18
CA PHE A 54 -12.02 1.32 -11.85
C PHE A 54 -11.62 -0.10 -11.41
N MET A 55 -12.35 -0.69 -10.46
CA MET A 55 -12.08 -2.04 -9.95
C MET A 55 -12.13 -3.10 -11.06
N SER A 56 -13.19 -3.08 -11.87
CA SER A 56 -13.32 -3.96 -13.04
C SER A 56 -12.16 -3.78 -14.02
N THR A 57 -11.71 -2.54 -14.27
CA THR A 57 -10.60 -2.29 -15.20
C THR A 57 -9.28 -2.86 -14.68
N ILE A 58 -8.98 -2.67 -13.39
CA ILE A 58 -7.71 -3.16 -12.82
C ILE A 58 -7.71 -4.68 -12.62
N GLN A 59 -8.87 -5.28 -12.32
CA GLN A 59 -9.03 -6.73 -12.29
C GLN A 59 -8.79 -7.32 -13.69
N ASN A 60 -9.43 -6.77 -14.71
CA ASN A 60 -9.31 -7.28 -16.08
C ASN A 60 -7.89 -7.19 -16.65
N VAL A 61 -7.06 -6.25 -16.16
CA VAL A 61 -5.64 -6.21 -16.55
C VAL A 61 -4.78 -7.21 -15.78
N GLY A 62 -5.25 -7.73 -14.64
CA GLY A 62 -4.53 -8.69 -13.80
C GLY A 62 -3.87 -8.09 -12.56
N ALA A 63 -4.27 -6.89 -12.13
CA ALA A 63 -3.85 -6.37 -10.83
C ALA A 63 -4.47 -7.21 -9.70
N HIS A 64 -3.70 -7.46 -8.65
CA HIS A 64 -4.11 -8.30 -7.52
C HIS A 64 -4.47 -7.48 -6.28
N GLY A 65 -3.79 -6.34 -6.09
CA GLY A 65 -3.97 -5.51 -4.91
C GLY A 65 -4.16 -4.03 -5.22
N LEU A 66 -4.67 -3.30 -4.24
CA LEU A 66 -4.85 -1.85 -4.31
C LEU A 66 -4.53 -1.22 -2.94
N VAL A 67 -3.74 -0.14 -2.97
CA VAL A 67 -3.47 0.73 -1.82
C VAL A 67 -3.98 2.13 -2.16
N VAL A 68 -4.84 2.67 -1.30
CA VAL A 68 -5.41 4.03 -1.43
C VAL A 68 -5.15 4.81 -0.13
N PRO A 69 -4.03 5.56 -0.04
CA PRO A 69 -3.53 6.05 1.25
C PRO A 69 -4.29 7.27 1.81
N ASP A 70 -5.10 7.94 0.97
CA ASP A 70 -5.83 9.17 1.31
C ASP A 70 -7.29 8.92 1.72
N VAL A 71 -7.72 7.66 1.85
CA VAL A 71 -9.08 7.30 2.30
C VAL A 71 -9.03 6.80 3.74
N PRO A 72 -9.68 7.48 4.69
CA PRO A 72 -9.77 7.00 6.07
C PRO A 72 -10.63 5.72 6.13
N LEU A 73 -10.34 4.84 7.09
CA LEU A 73 -11.02 3.54 7.27
C LEU A 73 -12.54 3.64 7.13
N GLU A 74 -13.15 4.66 7.73
CA GLU A 74 -14.59 4.91 7.73
C GLU A 74 -15.18 5.09 6.33
N GLU A 75 -14.42 5.68 5.41
CA GLU A 75 -14.83 5.96 4.03
C GLU A 75 -14.44 4.84 3.05
N THR A 76 -13.67 3.84 3.52
CA THR A 76 -13.25 2.72 2.66
C THR A 76 -14.38 1.74 2.35
N GLN A 77 -15.56 1.83 2.97
CA GLN A 77 -16.61 0.80 2.82
C GLN A 77 -17.00 0.53 1.36
N ILE A 78 -17.12 1.58 0.55
CA ILE A 78 -17.43 1.47 -0.89
C ILE A 78 -16.27 0.79 -1.62
N LEU A 79 -15.03 1.22 -1.37
CA LEU A 79 -13.83 0.63 -1.96
C LEU A 79 -13.69 -0.85 -1.59
N ARG A 80 -13.85 -1.20 -0.31
CA ARG A 80 -13.77 -2.58 0.20
C ARG A 80 -14.82 -3.47 -0.44
N SER A 81 -16.07 -3.00 -0.52
CA SER A 81 -17.16 -3.75 -1.12
C SER A 81 -16.92 -4.01 -2.61
N GLU A 82 -16.49 -3.00 -3.36
CA GLU A 82 -16.22 -3.16 -4.79
C GLU A 82 -14.94 -3.97 -5.05
N ALA A 83 -13.89 -3.80 -4.24
CA ALA A 83 -12.67 -4.59 -4.33
C ALA A 83 -12.96 -6.08 -4.11
N ALA A 84 -13.75 -6.43 -3.08
CA ALA A 84 -14.15 -7.80 -2.80
C ALA A 84 -14.95 -8.44 -3.96
N LYS A 85 -15.88 -7.70 -4.58
CA LYS A 85 -16.63 -8.17 -5.76
C LYS A 85 -15.73 -8.49 -6.96
N HIS A 86 -14.59 -7.79 -7.07
CA HIS A 86 -13.65 -7.93 -8.17
C HIS A 86 -12.39 -8.71 -7.79
N ASN A 87 -12.38 -9.40 -6.64
CA ASN A 87 -11.22 -10.14 -6.14
C ASN A 87 -9.92 -9.30 -6.10
N ILE A 88 -10.03 -8.02 -5.75
CA ILE A 88 -8.90 -7.13 -5.51
C ILE A 88 -8.67 -7.04 -4.01
N GLU A 89 -7.43 -7.31 -3.58
CA GLU A 89 -7.02 -7.15 -2.19
C GLU A 89 -6.83 -5.66 -1.87
N LEU A 90 -7.78 -5.05 -1.15
CA LEU A 90 -7.62 -3.69 -0.65
C LEU A 90 -6.73 -3.69 0.59
N VAL A 91 -5.47 -3.33 0.40
CA VAL A 91 -4.45 -3.23 1.44
C VAL A 91 -4.62 -1.90 2.17
N LEU A 92 -4.85 -1.97 3.48
CA LEU A 92 -4.93 -0.82 4.35
C LEU A 92 -3.62 -0.60 5.11
N LEU A 93 -3.42 0.65 5.52
CA LEU A 93 -2.20 1.09 6.19
C LEU A 93 -2.44 1.49 7.63
N THR A 94 -1.43 1.27 8.45
CA THR A 94 -1.36 1.77 9.82
C THR A 94 -0.01 2.46 10.05
N THR A 95 0.07 3.24 11.12
CA THR A 95 1.24 4.06 11.43
C THR A 95 1.59 3.97 12.91
N PRO A 96 2.80 4.36 13.31
CA PRO A 96 3.16 4.42 14.72
C PRO A 96 2.30 5.31 15.60
N THR A 97 1.59 6.27 15.02
CA THR A 97 0.70 7.18 15.75
C THR A 97 -0.75 6.70 15.75
N THR A 98 -1.08 5.62 15.04
CA THR A 98 -2.42 5.04 15.02
C THR A 98 -2.72 4.43 16.40
N PRO A 99 -3.82 4.83 17.08
CA PRO A 99 -4.22 4.20 18.33
C PRO A 99 -4.52 2.71 18.17
N THR A 100 -4.24 1.89 19.19
CA THR A 100 -4.40 0.42 19.16
C THR A 100 -5.77 -0.03 18.67
N GLU A 101 -6.87 0.57 19.17
CA GLU A 101 -8.23 0.19 18.75
C GLU A 101 -8.47 0.47 17.26
N ARG A 102 -7.94 1.59 16.73
CA ARG A 102 -8.01 1.89 15.31
C ARG A 102 -7.11 0.96 14.49
N MET A 103 -5.94 0.58 15.01
CA MET A 103 -5.05 -0.39 14.38
C MET A 103 -5.75 -1.74 14.22
N LYS A 104 -6.41 -2.25 15.26
CA LYS A 104 -7.18 -3.51 15.18
C LYS A 104 -8.28 -3.43 14.13
N ALA A 105 -9.03 -2.32 14.07
CA ALA A 105 -10.08 -2.13 13.06
C ALA A 105 -9.52 -2.08 11.63
N ILE A 106 -8.35 -1.45 11.42
CA ILE A 106 -7.66 -1.45 10.13
C ILE A 106 -7.23 -2.86 9.74
N VAL A 107 -6.64 -3.60 10.68
CA VAL A 107 -6.16 -4.96 10.48
C VAL A 107 -7.29 -5.93 10.11
N GLU A 108 -8.42 -5.84 10.82
CA GLU A 108 -9.65 -6.57 10.51
C GLU A 108 -10.09 -6.28 9.06
N ALA A 109 -10.08 -5.01 8.67
CA ALA A 109 -10.61 -4.52 7.41
C ALA A 109 -9.68 -4.68 6.19
N SER A 110 -8.38 -4.87 6.41
CA SER A 110 -7.35 -4.98 5.37
C SER A 110 -7.40 -6.33 4.68
N GLU A 111 -7.19 -6.40 3.37
CA GLU A 111 -7.03 -7.65 2.63
C GLU A 111 -5.59 -7.80 2.11
N GLY A 112 -5.17 -9.04 1.82
CA GLY A 112 -3.83 -9.37 1.37
C GLY A 112 -2.78 -9.28 2.48
N PHE A 113 -2.42 -8.05 2.87
CA PHE A 113 -1.48 -7.77 3.95
C PHE A 113 -1.81 -6.46 4.65
N VAL A 114 -1.19 -6.21 5.80
CA VAL A 114 -1.27 -4.92 6.52
C VAL A 114 -0.01 -4.12 6.24
N TYR A 115 -0.18 -2.87 5.79
CA TYR A 115 0.96 -2.02 5.47
C TYR A 115 1.33 -1.08 6.63
N LEU A 116 2.42 -1.36 7.34
CA LEU A 116 2.94 -0.49 8.39
C LEU A 116 3.89 0.57 7.81
N VAL A 117 3.47 1.84 7.84
CA VAL A 117 4.22 2.98 7.28
C VAL A 117 4.60 4.00 8.35
N SER A 118 5.66 4.78 8.11
CA SER A 118 6.12 5.81 9.05
C SER A 118 5.22 7.05 9.05
N SER A 119 4.86 7.56 10.24
CA SER A 119 3.96 8.73 10.40
C SER A 119 4.68 10.09 10.50
N ILE A 120 6.02 10.14 10.56
CA ILE A 120 6.72 11.41 10.79
C ILE A 120 7.63 11.72 9.62
N GLY A 121 7.16 12.52 8.66
CA GLY A 121 8.03 13.33 7.80
C GLY A 121 8.81 12.56 6.72
N VAL A 122 8.34 12.73 5.48
CA VAL A 122 8.99 12.49 4.18
C VAL A 122 9.57 11.09 3.95
N THR A 123 9.11 10.43 2.88
CA THR A 123 9.80 9.29 2.25
C THR A 123 11.24 9.71 1.92
N GLY A 124 12.17 9.40 2.82
CA GLY A 124 13.58 9.80 2.77
C GLY A 124 14.41 8.80 3.59
N ALA A 125 15.63 8.55 3.13
CA ALA A 125 16.53 7.58 3.74
C ALA A 125 16.85 7.98 5.19
N ARG A 126 16.59 7.08 6.14
CA ARG A 126 16.97 7.25 7.56
C ARG A 126 18.23 6.48 7.88
N THR A 127 18.93 6.90 8.92
CA THR A 127 20.13 6.23 9.45
C THR A 127 19.81 5.05 10.37
N SER A 128 18.63 5.03 11.00
CA SER A 128 18.16 3.89 11.79
C SER A 128 16.63 3.78 11.81
N VAL A 129 16.13 2.54 11.90
CA VAL A 129 14.71 2.26 12.11
C VAL A 129 14.40 2.33 13.61
N SER A 130 13.36 3.06 14.00
CA SER A 130 13.01 3.26 15.41
C SER A 130 12.61 1.93 16.07
N ALA A 131 13.06 1.68 17.30
CA ALA A 131 12.65 0.52 18.11
C ALA A 131 11.11 0.46 18.33
N ARG A 132 10.41 1.59 18.21
CA ARG A 132 8.95 1.64 18.23
C ARG A 132 8.32 0.84 17.08
N VAL A 133 9.01 0.69 15.96
CA VAL A 133 8.54 -0.15 14.83
C VAL A 133 8.52 -1.61 15.23
N GLN A 134 9.53 -2.10 15.95
CA GLN A 134 9.56 -3.47 16.45
C GLN A 134 8.37 -3.75 17.36
N SER A 135 8.12 -2.88 18.35
CA SER A 135 7.00 -3.08 19.27
C SER A 135 5.64 -3.06 18.57
N LEU A 136 5.44 -2.14 17.62
CA LEU A 136 4.19 -2.05 16.85
C LEU A 136 3.99 -3.23 15.92
N LEU A 137 5.05 -3.70 15.27
CA LEU A 137 4.98 -4.89 14.44
C LEU A 137 4.52 -6.10 15.27
N GLN A 138 5.08 -6.28 16.47
CA GLN A 138 4.67 -7.35 17.38
C GLN A 138 3.22 -7.19 17.84
N GLU A 139 2.77 -5.96 18.10
CA GLU A 139 1.38 -5.67 18.46
C GLU A 139 0.41 -6.00 17.32
N ILE A 140 0.73 -5.61 16.08
CA ILE A 140 -0.08 -5.92 14.89
C ILE A 140 -0.14 -7.43 14.67
N LYS A 141 1.01 -8.14 14.73
CA LYS A 141 1.06 -9.59 14.60
C LYS A 141 0.32 -10.33 15.73
N GLY A 142 0.20 -9.71 16.90
CA GLY A 142 -0.66 -10.24 17.98
C GLY A 142 -2.16 -10.07 17.71
N ALA A 143 -2.55 -9.22 16.75
CA ALA A 143 -3.93 -8.93 16.40
C ALA A 143 -4.39 -9.60 15.09
N THR A 144 -3.49 -10.22 14.31
CA THR A 144 -3.83 -10.88 13.05
C THR A 144 -2.82 -11.93 12.60
N ASP A 145 -3.31 -12.87 11.81
CA ASP A 145 -2.49 -13.83 11.06
C ASP A 145 -2.14 -13.32 9.64
N LYS A 146 -2.65 -12.15 9.23
CA LYS A 146 -2.32 -11.54 7.92
C LYS A 146 -0.86 -11.11 7.90
N PRO A 147 -0.15 -11.26 6.75
CA PRO A 147 1.20 -10.76 6.60
C PRO A 147 1.30 -9.25 6.91
N VAL A 148 2.40 -8.83 7.53
CA VAL A 148 2.67 -7.42 7.80
C VAL A 148 3.88 -6.97 7.00
N ALA A 149 3.66 -6.03 6.08
CA ALA A 149 4.73 -5.40 5.30
C ALA A 149 5.11 -4.05 5.92
N VAL A 150 6.41 -3.75 5.98
CA VAL A 150 6.93 -2.54 6.62
C VAL A 150 7.59 -1.62 5.61
N GLY A 151 7.07 -0.40 5.48
CA GLY A 151 7.57 0.66 4.60
C GLY A 151 8.10 1.84 5.41
N PHE A 152 9.35 1.75 5.85
CA PHE A 152 9.93 2.68 6.83
C PHE A 152 11.18 3.43 6.31
N GLY A 153 11.16 3.88 5.05
CA GLY A 153 12.33 4.55 4.45
C GLY A 153 13.52 3.61 4.30
N ILE A 154 13.22 2.35 4.00
CA ILE A 154 14.19 1.29 3.76
C ILE A 154 15.05 1.70 2.57
N SER A 155 16.35 1.76 2.78
CA SER A 155 17.31 2.33 1.82
C SER A 155 18.67 1.63 1.85
N LYS A 156 18.84 0.68 2.77
CA LYS A 156 20.06 -0.09 2.92
C LYS A 156 19.73 -1.55 3.26
N PRO A 157 20.56 -2.54 2.84
CA PRO A 157 20.37 -3.94 3.17
C PRO A 157 20.26 -4.21 4.68
N GLU A 158 20.94 -3.41 5.50
CA GLU A 158 20.90 -3.54 6.97
C GLU A 158 19.50 -3.25 7.52
N HIS A 159 18.75 -2.30 6.94
CA HIS A 159 17.38 -2.03 7.35
C HIS A 159 16.46 -3.22 7.05
N VAL A 160 16.65 -3.87 5.89
CA VAL A 160 15.90 -5.08 5.52
C VAL A 160 16.18 -6.18 6.54
N LYS A 161 17.46 -6.48 6.81
CA LYS A 161 17.84 -7.50 7.81
C LYS A 161 17.27 -7.20 9.19
N GLN A 162 17.30 -5.94 9.61
CA GLN A 162 16.78 -5.50 10.89
C GLN A 162 15.26 -5.72 10.99
N VAL A 163 14.51 -5.24 9.99
CA VAL A 163 13.04 -5.30 9.98
C VAL A 163 12.54 -6.74 9.81
N SER A 164 13.18 -7.54 8.95
CA SER A 164 12.90 -8.98 8.86
C SER A 164 13.23 -9.70 10.16
N GLY A 165 14.34 -9.35 10.83
CA GLY A 165 14.72 -9.91 12.14
C GLY A 165 13.72 -9.58 13.26
N TRP A 166 12.93 -8.53 13.09
CA TRP A 166 11.81 -8.20 13.99
C TRP A 166 10.52 -8.95 13.68
N GLY A 167 10.50 -9.78 12.65
CA GLY A 167 9.36 -10.62 12.27
C GLY A 167 8.45 -10.02 11.20
N ALA A 168 8.92 -9.05 10.40
CA ALA A 168 8.14 -8.53 9.30
C ALA A 168 8.06 -9.58 8.18
N ASP A 169 6.86 -9.76 7.62
CA ASP A 169 6.61 -10.73 6.55
C ASP A 169 6.95 -10.12 5.17
N GLY A 170 7.00 -8.79 5.08
CA GLY A 170 7.45 -8.05 3.90
C GLY A 170 8.18 -6.74 4.26
N VAL A 171 9.04 -6.29 3.35
CA VAL A 171 9.78 -5.02 3.49
C VAL A 171 9.61 -4.24 2.19
N ILE A 172 9.15 -2.99 2.29
CA ILE A 172 8.85 -2.08 1.17
C ILE A 172 9.76 -0.85 1.24
#